data_AF-A0AAV5TMP0-F1
#
_entry.id   AF-A0AAV5TMP0-F1
#
_cell.length_a   1.000
_cell.length_b   1.000
_cell.length_c   1.000
_cell.angle_alpha   90.00
_cell.angle_beta   90.00
_cell.angle_gamma   90.00
#
_symmetry.space_group_name_H-M   'P 1'
#
loop_
_entity.id
_entity.type
_entity.pdbx_description
1 polymer ?
#
loop_
_entity_poly.entity_id
_entity_poly.type
_entity_poly.pdbx_seq_one_letter_code
_entity_poly.pdbx_strand_id
1 'polypeptide(L)'
;ICEVELMGGWPLIFYLYGSMEIIFLICFYLMITDHPSDNRWLTKEEMIFLESSHEQTERKRKLSSIPWRSIFTSPAVYACLSCNFTFAFASSLNLNFLPTFFKEELSLPLSSNGLYTMFPFLSQLFFKNLFALSADYLKRSGRLTPTQTVKLFQAFGSFGSALAHVGLAFLPSCDRAWIALVCGFIFGLSFSSGVCGFFTCMMTVAPSYAGTITSICMIFGQIGNALAPNTVSFVTLMVPPPPPFRVIFMIGGSGTSPLPLHFPLFFILS
;
A
#
# COMPACT_ATOMS: atom_id res chain seq x y z
N ILE A 1 -25.82 6.59 7.92
CA ILE A 1 -25.85 5.39 8.79
C ILE A 1 -26.23 5.76 10.22
N CYS A 2 -25.70 6.85 10.80
CA CYS A 2 -26.15 7.35 12.11
C CYS A 2 -27.59 7.91 12.15
N GLU A 3 -28.25 8.09 11.00
CA GLU A 3 -29.64 8.57 10.90
C GLU A 3 -30.66 7.44 10.77
N VAL A 4 -30.20 6.18 10.65
CA VAL A 4 -31.08 5.03 10.43
C VAL A 4 -31.26 4.31 11.77
N GLU A 5 -32.45 4.34 12.36
CA GLU A 5 -32.77 3.66 13.64
C GLU A 5 -32.87 2.12 13.54
N LEU A 6 -32.66 1.56 12.35
CA LEU A 6 -32.73 0.11 12.12
C LEU A 6 -31.65 -0.63 12.94
N MET A 7 -32.07 -1.59 13.78
CA MET A 7 -31.20 -2.39 14.67
C MET A 7 -30.24 -1.58 15.56
N GLY A 8 -30.72 -0.46 16.12
CA GLY A 8 -29.98 0.30 17.13
C GLY A 8 -28.94 1.28 16.57
N GLY A 9 -29.00 1.61 15.28
CA GLY A 9 -28.15 2.64 14.67
C GLY A 9 -26.75 2.15 14.32
N TRP A 10 -25.75 2.55 15.10
CA TRP A 10 -24.33 2.24 14.86
C TRP A 10 -24.01 0.73 14.74
N PRO A 11 -24.61 -0.18 15.55
CA PRO A 11 -24.30 -1.61 15.48
C PRO A 11 -24.61 -2.26 14.12
N LEU A 12 -25.50 -1.67 13.32
CA LEU A 12 -25.89 -2.17 12.01
C LEU A 12 -24.70 -2.42 11.08
N ILE A 13 -23.66 -1.58 11.16
CA ILE A 13 -22.46 -1.73 10.33
C ILE A 13 -21.76 -3.07 10.58
N PHE A 14 -21.67 -3.51 11.85
CA PHE A 14 -21.04 -4.77 12.21
C PHE A 14 -21.85 -5.97 11.72
N TYR A 15 -23.18 -5.90 11.77
CA TYR A 15 -24.04 -6.97 11.26
C TYR A 15 -23.95 -7.09 9.73
N LEU A 16 -23.89 -5.98 9.00
CA LEU A 16 -23.75 -5.98 7.54
C LEU A 16 -22.39 -6.54 7.10
N TYR A 17 -21.28 -6.02 7.66
CA TYR A 17 -19.95 -6.52 7.32
C TYR A 17 -19.74 -7.97 7.78
N GLY A 18 -20.18 -8.32 8.99
CA GLY A 18 -20.06 -9.68 9.52
C GLY A 18 -20.86 -10.72 8.72
N SER A 19 -22.09 -10.38 8.30
CA SER A 19 -22.88 -11.29 7.45
C SER A 19 -22.27 -11.45 6.05
N MET A 20 -21.75 -10.36 5.46
CA MET A 20 -21.02 -10.42 4.18
C MET A 20 -19.77 -11.31 4.27
N GLU A 21 -19.01 -11.21 5.36
CA GLU A 21 -17.83 -12.05 5.62
C GLU A 21 -18.19 -13.53 5.81
N ILE A 22 -19.30 -13.84 6.49
CA ILE A 22 -19.79 -15.22 6.62
C ILE A 22 -20.16 -15.80 5.27
N ILE A 23 -20.89 -15.04 4.44
CA ILE A 23 -21.24 -15.46 3.07
C ILE A 23 -19.97 -15.72 2.26
N PHE A 24 -19.01 -14.79 2.33
CA PHE A 24 -17.72 -14.95 1.67
C PHE A 24 -16.97 -16.19 2.14
N LEU A 25 -16.93 -16.46 3.46
CA LEU A 25 -16.29 -17.64 4.03
C LEU A 25 -16.93 -18.95 3.55
N ILE A 26 -18.27 -19.00 3.48
CA ILE A 26 -18.99 -20.16 2.95
C ILE A 26 -18.62 -20.37 1.47
N CYS A 27 -18.66 -19.32 0.66
CA CYS A 27 -18.25 -19.40 -0.75
C CYS A 27 -16.78 -19.84 -0.89
N PHE A 28 -15.88 -19.26 -0.09
CA PHE A 28 -14.46 -19.61 -0.09
C PHE A 28 -14.24 -21.08 0.26
N TYR A 29 -14.88 -21.58 1.32
CA TYR A 29 -14.78 -22.98 1.73
C TYR A 29 -15.29 -23.95 0.67
N LEU A 30 -16.34 -23.58 -0.07
CA LEU A 30 -16.89 -24.41 -1.15
C LEU A 30 -16.03 -24.37 -2.42
N MET A 31 -15.24 -23.32 -2.64
CA MET A 31 -14.47 -23.09 -3.87
C MET A 31 -12.97 -23.42 -3.76
N ILE A 32 -12.37 -23.31 -2.58
CA ILE A 32 -10.93 -23.49 -2.39
C ILE A 32 -10.56 -24.98 -2.32
N THR A 33 -9.44 -25.34 -2.95
CA THR A 33 -8.87 -26.69 -2.90
C THR A 33 -7.37 -26.60 -2.67
N ASP A 34 -6.82 -27.44 -1.79
CA ASP A 34 -5.41 -27.39 -1.39
C ASP A 34 -4.45 -27.86 -2.50
N HIS A 35 -4.89 -28.80 -3.33
CA HIS A 35 -4.12 -29.31 -4.47
C HIS A 35 -4.79 -28.97 -5.81
N PRO A 36 -4.03 -28.58 -6.84
CA PRO A 36 -4.58 -28.35 -8.19
C PRO A 36 -5.32 -29.58 -8.74
N SER A 37 -4.85 -30.79 -8.38
CA SER A 37 -5.46 -32.07 -8.74
C SER A 37 -6.89 -32.25 -8.23
N ASP A 38 -7.23 -31.60 -7.12
CA ASP A 38 -8.52 -31.76 -6.44
C ASP A 38 -9.54 -30.73 -6.92
N ASN A 39 -9.10 -29.76 -7.72
CA ASN A 39 -9.93 -28.67 -8.21
C ASN A 39 -10.80 -29.13 -9.38
N ARG A 40 -12.12 -29.14 -9.17
CA ARG A 40 -13.12 -29.56 -10.15
C ARG A 40 -13.29 -28.60 -11.32
N TRP A 41 -12.84 -27.36 -11.19
CA TRP A 41 -12.98 -26.31 -12.21
C TRP A 41 -11.71 -26.12 -13.06
N LEU A 42 -10.64 -26.86 -12.77
CA LEU A 42 -9.35 -26.70 -13.43
C LEU A 42 -9.30 -27.50 -14.75
N THR A 43 -8.76 -26.90 -15.80
CA THR A 43 -8.49 -27.60 -17.06
C THR A 43 -7.26 -28.49 -16.93
N LYS A 44 -7.18 -29.57 -17.71
CA LYS A 44 -6.04 -30.52 -17.67
C LYS A 44 -4.73 -29.83 -18.05
N GLU A 45 -4.77 -28.93 -19.02
CA GLU A 45 -3.63 -28.16 -19.48
C GLU A 45 -3.11 -27.24 -18.37
N GLU A 46 -4.01 -26.56 -17.66
CA GLU A 46 -3.67 -25.68 -16.54
C GLU A 46 -3.13 -26.47 -15.35
N MET A 47 -3.71 -27.63 -15.04
CA MET A 47 -3.23 -28.54 -14.00
C MET A 47 -1.76 -28.94 -14.23
N ILE A 48 -1.43 -29.42 -15.44
CA ILE A 48 -0.06 -29.83 -15.80
C ILE A 48 0.91 -28.65 -15.70
N PHE A 49 0.49 -27.46 -16.15
CA PHE A 49 1.30 -26.25 -16.07
C PHE A 49 1.61 -25.86 -14.61
N LEU A 50 0.61 -25.92 -13.72
CA LEU A 50 0.78 -25.58 -12.31
C LEU A 50 1.64 -26.60 -11.57
N GLU A 51 1.43 -27.90 -11.79
CA GLU A 51 2.21 -28.97 -11.18
C GLU A 51 3.70 -28.89 -11.57
N SER A 52 3.98 -28.73 -12.87
CA SER A 52 5.36 -28.60 -13.36
C SER A 52 6.08 -27.37 -12.80
N SER A 53 5.37 -26.23 -12.67
CA SER A 53 5.91 -25.01 -12.07
C SER A 53 6.16 -25.16 -10.55
N HIS A 54 5.27 -25.86 -9.85
CA HIS A 54 5.38 -26.11 -8.42
C HIS A 54 6.55 -27.06 -8.09
N GLU A 55 6.68 -28.17 -8.82
CA GLU A 55 7.80 -29.10 -8.65
C GLU A 55 9.16 -28.44 -8.86
N GLN A 56 9.28 -27.56 -9.86
CA GLN A 56 10.52 -26.85 -10.14
C GLN A 56 10.92 -25.91 -8.98
N THR A 57 9.93 -25.30 -8.34
CA THR A 57 10.13 -24.39 -7.20
C THR A 57 10.52 -25.17 -5.94
N GLU A 58 9.81 -26.27 -5.64
CA GLU A 58 10.07 -27.11 -4.47
C GLU A 58 11.42 -27.82 -4.54
N ARG A 59 11.84 -28.30 -5.73
CA ARG A 59 13.19 -28.87 -5.91
C ARG A 59 14.27 -27.85 -5.60
N LYS A 60 14.14 -26.61 -6.09
CA LYS A 60 15.10 -25.52 -5.81
C LYS A 60 15.16 -25.20 -4.31
N ARG A 61 14.03 -25.23 -3.62
CA ARG A 61 13.94 -24.93 -2.18
C ARG A 61 14.55 -26.03 -1.30
N LYS A 62 14.30 -27.31 -1.62
CA LYS A 62 14.83 -28.47 -0.86
C LYS A 62 16.36 -28.60 -0.97
N LEU A 63 16.97 -28.03 -2.01
CA LEU A 63 18.40 -28.14 -2.28
C LEU A 63 19.26 -27.06 -1.60
N SER A 64 18.69 -26.01 -0.99
CA SER A 64 19.49 -24.92 -0.41
C SER A 64 18.96 -24.42 0.95
N SER A 65 19.84 -24.45 1.96
CA SER A 65 19.61 -23.74 3.23
C SER A 65 19.46 -22.23 3.01
N ILE A 66 18.60 -21.58 3.80
CA ILE A 66 18.33 -20.14 3.68
C ILE A 66 19.62 -19.35 3.95
N PRO A 67 20.11 -18.52 3.01
CA PRO A 67 21.36 -17.80 3.16
C PRO A 67 21.15 -16.53 4.00
N TRP A 68 20.92 -16.69 5.30
CA TRP A 68 20.62 -15.59 6.23
C TRP A 68 21.63 -14.43 6.17
N ARG A 69 22.93 -14.75 6.14
CA ARG A 69 23.98 -13.74 6.04
C ARG A 69 23.81 -12.89 4.78
N SER A 70 23.62 -13.52 3.63
CA SER A 70 23.44 -12.81 2.35
C SER A 70 22.17 -11.96 2.32
N ILE A 71 21.08 -12.44 2.93
CA ILE A 71 19.83 -11.67 3.05
C ILE A 71 20.06 -10.41 3.88
N PHE A 72 20.66 -10.55 5.07
CA PHE A 72 20.91 -9.42 5.97
C PHE A 72 22.06 -8.50 5.54
N THR A 73 22.90 -8.89 4.59
CA THR A 73 23.93 -8.01 4.02
C THR A 73 23.53 -7.39 2.68
N SER A 74 22.37 -7.75 2.11
CA SER A 74 21.98 -7.32 0.77
C SER A 74 21.40 -5.90 0.78
N PRO A 75 21.97 -4.96 -0.01
CA PRO A 75 21.43 -3.61 -0.11
C PRO A 75 20.01 -3.57 -0.70
N ALA A 76 19.67 -4.51 -1.58
CA ALA A 76 18.33 -4.61 -2.17
C ALA A 76 17.26 -4.97 -1.12
N VAL A 77 17.62 -5.80 -0.12
CA VAL A 77 16.71 -6.16 0.98
C VAL A 77 16.45 -4.92 1.85
N TYR A 78 17.50 -4.19 2.25
CA TYR A 78 17.34 -2.94 3.00
C TYR A 78 16.50 -1.90 2.26
N ALA A 79 16.65 -1.80 0.93
CA ALA A 79 15.81 -0.93 0.12
C ALA A 79 14.32 -1.33 0.19
N CYS A 80 13.98 -2.63 0.00
CA CYS A 80 12.58 -3.05 0.12
C CYS A 80 12.05 -2.89 1.57
N LEU A 81 12.88 -3.11 2.62
CA LEU A 81 12.50 -2.88 4.02
C LEU A 81 12.10 -1.43 4.27
N SER A 82 12.96 -0.48 3.86
CA SER A 82 12.72 0.95 3.99
C SER A 82 11.49 1.37 3.20
N CYS A 83 11.32 0.89 1.97
CA CYS A 83 10.15 1.19 1.15
C CYS A 83 8.85 0.71 1.82
N ASN A 84 8.83 -0.51 2.37
CA ASN A 84 7.62 -1.03 3.00
C ASN A 84 7.29 -0.30 4.31
N PHE A 85 8.30 0.04 5.11
CA PHE A 85 8.14 0.87 6.30
C PHE A 85 7.48 2.22 5.95
N THR A 86 8.08 2.94 4.99
CA THR A 86 7.59 4.24 4.53
C THR A 86 6.17 4.15 3.98
N PHE A 87 5.89 3.14 3.15
CA PHE A 87 4.57 2.95 2.55
C PHE A 87 3.51 2.70 3.62
N ALA A 88 3.79 1.80 4.57
CA ALA A 88 2.87 1.47 5.64
C ALA A 88 2.65 2.65 6.60
N PHE A 89 3.71 3.40 6.91
CA PHE A 89 3.65 4.62 7.72
C PHE A 89 2.76 5.68 7.05
N ALA A 90 3.01 5.98 5.77
CA ALA A 90 2.22 6.94 5.00
C ALA A 90 0.76 6.49 4.83
N SER A 91 0.52 5.19 4.59
CA SER A 91 -0.83 4.64 4.51
C SER A 91 -1.59 4.85 5.83
N SER A 92 -0.93 4.54 6.96
CA SER A 92 -1.53 4.67 8.29
C SER A 92 -1.82 6.14 8.63
N LEU A 93 -0.91 7.06 8.29
CA LEU A 93 -1.14 8.50 8.46
C LEU A 93 -2.39 8.99 7.72
N ASN A 94 -2.52 8.65 6.44
CA ASN A 94 -3.68 9.08 5.66
C ASN A 94 -4.97 8.45 6.18
N LEU A 95 -4.96 7.16 6.51
CA LEU A 95 -6.15 6.47 7.00
C LEU A 95 -6.69 7.07 8.30
N ASN A 96 -5.78 7.39 9.24
CA ASN A 96 -6.18 7.85 10.57
C ASN A 96 -6.45 9.36 10.64
N PHE A 97 -5.71 10.19 9.90
CA PHE A 97 -5.71 11.65 10.12
C PHE A 97 -6.31 12.46 8.97
N LEU A 98 -6.48 11.88 7.78
CA LEU A 98 -7.13 12.58 6.67
C LEU A 98 -8.60 12.97 6.99
N PRO A 99 -9.42 12.10 7.63
CA PRO A 99 -10.78 12.47 8.00
C PRO A 99 -10.82 13.59 9.05
N THR A 100 -9.87 13.56 9.99
CA THR A 100 -9.74 14.58 11.03
C THR A 100 -9.29 15.91 10.44
N PHE A 101 -8.34 15.90 9.49
CA PHE A 101 -7.91 17.09 8.74
C PHE A 101 -9.08 17.77 8.01
N PHE A 102 -9.88 17.00 7.27
CA PHE A 102 -11.03 17.55 6.57
C PHE A 102 -12.11 18.09 7.51
N LYS A 103 -12.26 17.50 8.69
CA LYS A 103 -13.18 18.00 9.71
C LYS A 103 -12.68 19.27 10.38
N GLU A 104 -11.43 19.30 10.82
CA GLU A 104 -10.90 20.36 11.69
C GLU A 104 -10.32 21.55 10.92
N GLU A 105 -9.60 21.33 9.81
CA GLU A 105 -9.01 22.41 9.00
C GLU A 105 -9.97 22.94 7.93
N LEU A 106 -10.74 22.05 7.29
CA LEU A 106 -11.67 22.45 6.23
C LEU A 106 -13.09 22.68 6.75
N SER A 107 -13.36 22.40 8.03
CA SER A 107 -14.68 22.55 8.65
C SER A 107 -15.81 21.84 7.86
N LEU A 108 -15.50 20.72 7.20
CA LEU A 108 -16.48 20.03 6.35
C LEU A 108 -17.52 19.29 7.20
N PRO A 109 -18.81 19.34 6.81
CA PRO A 109 -19.85 18.57 7.49
C PRO A 109 -19.58 17.07 7.31
N LEU A 110 -20.03 16.26 8.27
CA LEU A 110 -19.71 14.83 8.34
C LEU A 110 -20.05 14.06 7.05
N SER A 111 -21.16 14.42 6.40
CA SER A 111 -21.62 13.83 5.13
C SER A 111 -20.63 14.09 3.98
N SER A 112 -20.16 15.34 3.83
CA SER A 112 -19.16 15.71 2.83
C SER A 112 -17.77 15.17 3.17
N ASN A 113 -17.40 15.12 4.46
CA ASN A 113 -16.13 14.57 4.90
C ASN A 113 -15.93 13.10 4.45
N GLY A 114 -16.99 12.28 4.56
CA GLY A 114 -16.96 10.91 4.06
C GLY A 114 -16.68 10.81 2.56
N LEU A 115 -17.33 11.66 1.76
CA LEU A 115 -17.12 11.73 0.31
C LEU A 115 -15.70 12.18 -0.05
N TYR A 116 -15.16 13.18 0.66
CA TYR A 116 -13.80 13.69 0.44
C TYR A 116 -12.74 12.65 0.82
N THR A 117 -12.95 11.95 1.94
CA THR A 117 -12.06 10.88 2.41
C THR A 117 -12.07 9.69 1.45
N MET A 118 -13.20 9.35 0.83
CA MET A 118 -13.30 8.22 -0.10
C MET A 118 -12.50 8.45 -1.40
N PHE A 119 -12.37 9.70 -1.85
CA PHE A 119 -11.76 10.04 -3.14
C PHE A 119 -10.33 9.51 -3.37
N PRO A 120 -9.36 9.67 -2.44
CA PRO A 120 -8.03 9.06 -2.58
C PRO A 120 -8.08 7.53 -2.67
N PHE A 121 -8.97 6.87 -1.92
CA PHE A 121 -9.10 5.41 -1.96
C PHE A 121 -9.76 4.92 -3.27
N LEU A 122 -10.71 5.67 -3.80
CA LEU A 122 -11.34 5.38 -5.09
C LEU A 122 -10.35 5.56 -6.25
N SER A 123 -9.56 6.64 -6.22
CA SER A 123 -8.43 6.83 -7.13
C SER A 123 -7.48 5.64 -7.05
N GLN A 124 -7.16 5.18 -5.83
CA GLN A 124 -6.32 4.00 -5.66
C GLN A 124 -6.88 2.74 -6.31
N LEU A 125 -8.17 2.47 -6.15
CA LEU A 125 -8.80 1.30 -6.74
C LEU A 125 -8.65 1.27 -8.27
N PHE A 126 -8.87 2.40 -8.92
CA PHE A 126 -8.77 2.51 -10.37
C PHE A 126 -7.32 2.40 -10.85
N PHE A 127 -6.42 3.20 -10.28
CA PHE A 127 -5.05 3.28 -10.76
C PHE A 127 -4.18 2.09 -10.39
N LYS A 128 -4.48 1.36 -9.30
CA LYS A 128 -3.78 0.09 -9.00
C LYS A 128 -3.92 -0.91 -10.14
N ASN A 129 -5.14 -1.07 -10.67
CA ASN A 129 -5.41 -1.95 -11.80
C ASN A 129 -4.75 -1.42 -13.09
N LEU A 130 -4.88 -0.12 -13.36
CA LEU A 130 -4.28 0.48 -14.55
C LEU A 130 -2.76 0.34 -14.57
N PHE A 131 -2.10 0.58 -13.44
CA PHE A 131 -0.65 0.43 -13.32
C PHE A 131 -0.21 -1.02 -13.37
N ALA A 132 -0.95 -1.96 -12.78
CA ALA A 132 -0.65 -3.38 -12.92
C ALA A 132 -0.64 -3.82 -14.39
N LEU A 133 -1.69 -3.48 -15.14
CA LEU A 133 -1.79 -3.75 -16.58
C LEU A 133 -0.67 -3.06 -17.37
N SER A 134 -0.37 -1.81 -17.03
CA SER A 134 0.70 -1.04 -17.68
C SER A 134 2.06 -1.67 -17.43
N ALA A 135 2.39 -2.02 -16.18
CA ALA A 135 3.64 -2.66 -15.82
C ALA A 135 3.81 -4.00 -16.52
N ASP A 136 2.75 -4.81 -16.59
CA ASP A 136 2.78 -6.08 -17.31
C ASP A 136 2.98 -5.90 -18.81
N TYR A 137 2.34 -4.90 -19.43
CA TYR A 137 2.56 -4.57 -20.83
C TYR A 137 4.01 -4.12 -21.09
N LEU A 138 4.59 -3.26 -20.23
CA LEU A 138 5.97 -2.80 -20.38
C LEU A 138 6.98 -3.96 -20.25
N LYS A 139 6.74 -4.90 -19.32
CA LYS A 139 7.56 -6.10 -19.16
C LYS A 139 7.42 -7.06 -20.36
N ARG A 140 6.19 -7.33 -20.83
CA ARG A 140 5.93 -8.27 -21.93
C ARG A 140 6.40 -7.73 -23.29
N SER A 141 6.31 -6.42 -23.51
CA SER A 141 6.80 -5.79 -24.74
C SER A 141 8.33 -5.69 -24.84
N GLY A 142 9.06 -6.11 -23.79
CA GLY A 142 10.52 -6.03 -23.75
C GLY A 142 11.09 -4.62 -23.68
N ARG A 143 10.23 -3.60 -23.48
CA ARG A 143 10.65 -2.19 -23.43
C ARG A 143 11.44 -1.86 -22.17
N LEU A 144 11.08 -2.49 -21.06
CA LEU A 144 11.79 -2.35 -19.79
C LEU A 144 12.05 -3.72 -19.17
N THR A 145 13.19 -3.86 -18.51
CA THR A 145 13.44 -5.02 -17.63
C THR A 145 12.50 -4.99 -16.42
N PRO A 146 12.27 -6.14 -15.75
CA PRO A 146 11.47 -6.19 -14.52
C PRO A 146 11.98 -5.21 -13.45
N THR A 147 13.30 -5.12 -13.28
CA THR A 147 13.94 -4.21 -12.32
C THR A 147 13.73 -2.74 -12.68
N GLN A 148 13.90 -2.38 -13.95
CA GLN A 148 13.67 -1.00 -14.42
C GLN A 148 12.20 -0.58 -14.24
N THR A 149 11.27 -1.51 -14.50
CA THR A 149 9.84 -1.29 -14.30
C THR A 149 9.53 -0.99 -12.84
N VAL A 150 10.03 -1.81 -11.92
CA VAL A 150 9.87 -1.60 -10.46
C VAL A 150 10.42 -0.25 -10.02
N LYS A 151 11.64 0.10 -10.46
CA LYS A 151 12.28 1.38 -10.10
C LYS A 151 11.48 2.58 -10.62
N LEU A 152 10.99 2.50 -11.86
CA LEU A 152 10.18 3.56 -12.47
C LEU A 152 8.89 3.82 -11.69
N PHE A 153 8.10 2.77 -11.44
CA PHE A 153 6.85 2.90 -10.71
C PHE A 153 7.07 3.28 -9.24
N GLN A 154 8.14 2.81 -8.62
CA GLN A 154 8.51 3.22 -7.27
C GLN A 154 8.87 4.71 -7.21
N ALA A 155 9.70 5.20 -8.14
CA ALA A 155 10.06 6.61 -8.20
C ALA A 155 8.82 7.49 -8.42
N PHE A 156 7.97 7.13 -9.40
CA PHE A 156 6.72 7.83 -9.66
C PHE A 156 5.82 7.91 -8.41
N GLY A 157 5.70 6.79 -7.68
CA GLY A 157 4.87 6.72 -6.48
C GLY A 157 5.41 7.56 -5.35
N SER A 158 6.70 7.46 -5.07
CA SER A 158 7.37 8.21 -4.01
C SER A 158 7.33 9.73 -4.27
N PHE A 159 7.75 10.18 -5.45
CA PHE A 159 7.76 11.61 -5.78
C PHE A 159 6.35 12.19 -5.86
N GLY A 160 5.43 11.49 -6.50
CA GLY A 160 4.05 11.96 -6.64
C GLY A 160 3.31 12.00 -5.31
N SER A 161 3.52 11.02 -4.43
CA SER A 161 2.93 11.02 -3.08
C SER A 161 3.50 12.14 -2.21
N ALA A 162 4.82 12.37 -2.26
CA ALA A 162 5.47 13.44 -1.53
C ALA A 162 4.97 14.83 -1.99
N LEU A 163 4.85 15.04 -3.30
CA LEU A 163 4.31 16.28 -3.87
C LEU A 163 2.86 16.50 -3.45
N ALA A 164 2.03 15.45 -3.45
CA ALA A 164 0.65 15.52 -3.03
C ALA A 164 0.52 15.89 -1.54
N HIS A 165 1.38 15.35 -0.68
CA HIS A 165 1.41 15.71 0.75
C HIS A 165 1.88 17.15 0.98
N VAL A 166 2.89 17.63 0.26
CA VAL A 166 3.29 19.05 0.31
C VAL A 166 2.14 19.93 -0.16
N GLY A 167 1.45 19.55 -1.24
CA GLY A 167 0.25 20.25 -1.70
C GLY A 167 -0.82 20.33 -0.62
N LEU A 168 -1.13 19.20 0.03
CA LEU A 168 -2.12 19.11 1.10
C LEU A 168 -1.74 19.93 2.35
N ALA A 169 -0.44 20.07 2.63
CA ALA A 169 0.06 20.85 3.76
C ALA A 169 -0.11 22.38 3.59
N PHE A 170 -0.10 22.89 2.36
CA PHE A 170 0.03 24.34 2.11
C PHE A 170 -1.08 24.97 1.28
N LEU A 171 -1.72 24.22 0.39
CA LEU A 171 -2.66 24.78 -0.60
C LEU A 171 -4.12 24.83 -0.12
N PRO A 172 -4.64 23.84 0.64
CA PRO A 172 -6.02 23.88 1.11
C PRO A 172 -6.30 25.08 2.02
N SER A 173 -7.53 25.57 1.94
CA SER A 173 -8.10 26.59 2.81
C SER A 173 -9.61 26.36 2.85
N CYS A 174 -10.34 26.93 3.83
CA CYS A 174 -11.79 26.74 3.96
C CYS A 174 -12.54 27.04 2.64
N ASP A 175 -12.19 28.14 1.97
CA ASP A 175 -12.82 28.55 0.70
C ASP A 175 -12.39 27.70 -0.52
N ARG A 176 -11.32 26.92 -0.38
CA ARG A 176 -10.69 26.13 -1.45
C ARG A 176 -10.56 24.66 -1.08
N ALA A 177 -11.60 24.11 -0.44
CA ALA A 177 -11.68 22.71 -0.06
C ALA A 177 -11.44 21.74 -1.23
N TRP A 178 -11.86 22.12 -2.45
CA TRP A 178 -11.67 21.30 -3.67
C TRP A 178 -10.20 21.01 -3.99
N ILE A 179 -9.25 21.88 -3.58
CA ILE A 179 -7.83 21.63 -3.78
C ILE A 179 -7.38 20.39 -3.01
N ALA A 180 -7.95 20.17 -1.82
CA ALA A 180 -7.65 18.99 -1.02
C ALA A 180 -8.13 17.69 -1.70
N LEU A 181 -9.23 17.73 -2.48
CA LEU A 181 -9.66 16.62 -3.33
C LEU A 181 -8.64 16.33 -4.44
N VAL A 182 -8.15 17.38 -5.10
CA VAL A 182 -7.14 17.23 -6.17
C VAL A 182 -5.84 16.66 -5.61
N CYS A 183 -5.37 17.19 -4.47
CA CYS A 183 -4.19 16.64 -3.78
C CYS A 183 -4.42 15.19 -3.34
N GLY A 184 -5.59 14.85 -2.79
CA GLY A 184 -5.96 13.48 -2.41
C GLY A 184 -6.01 12.55 -3.62
N PHE A 185 -6.50 13.02 -4.77
CA PHE A 185 -6.53 12.26 -6.01
C PHE A 185 -5.13 11.97 -6.54
N ILE A 186 -4.26 12.98 -6.57
CA ILE A 186 -2.85 12.84 -6.97
C ILE A 186 -2.15 11.88 -6.01
N PHE A 187 -2.38 12.00 -4.70
CA PHE A 187 -1.87 11.05 -3.72
C PHE A 187 -2.34 9.63 -4.03
N GLY A 188 -3.65 9.42 -4.24
CA GLY A 188 -4.21 8.10 -4.55
C GLY A 188 -3.65 7.51 -5.85
N LEU A 189 -3.50 8.32 -6.89
CA LEU A 189 -2.86 7.97 -8.14
C LEU A 189 -1.43 7.51 -7.90
N SER A 190 -0.60 8.35 -7.29
CA SER A 190 0.82 8.05 -7.08
C SER A 190 1.02 6.88 -6.13
N PHE A 191 0.27 6.80 -5.03
CA PHE A 191 0.35 5.71 -4.06
C PHE A 191 -0.02 4.36 -4.67
N SER A 192 -0.84 4.33 -5.72
CA SER A 192 -1.20 3.11 -6.46
C SER A 192 -0.02 2.43 -7.13
N SER A 193 1.01 3.17 -7.52
CA SER A 193 2.17 2.59 -8.19
C SER A 193 2.99 1.68 -7.27
N GLY A 194 2.75 1.73 -5.95
CA GLY A 194 3.36 0.83 -4.97
C GLY A 194 3.13 -0.66 -5.28
N VAL A 195 2.02 -1.02 -5.94
CA VAL A 195 1.74 -2.40 -6.39
C VAL A 195 2.82 -2.89 -7.37
N CYS A 196 3.17 -2.04 -8.34
CA CYS A 196 4.18 -2.34 -9.36
C CYS A 196 5.60 -1.98 -8.92
N GLY A 197 5.73 -1.16 -7.88
CA GLY A 197 6.98 -0.79 -7.22
C GLY A 197 7.37 -1.80 -6.13
N PHE A 198 7.34 -1.37 -4.87
CA PHE A 198 7.87 -2.15 -3.75
C PHE A 198 7.18 -3.53 -3.55
N PHE A 199 5.88 -3.69 -3.81
CA PHE A 199 5.25 -5.02 -3.69
C PHE A 199 5.87 -6.03 -4.66
N THR A 200 6.19 -5.56 -5.87
CA THR A 200 6.90 -6.36 -6.88
C THR A 200 8.40 -6.51 -6.53
N CYS A 201 9.05 -5.50 -5.93
CA CYS A 201 10.44 -5.58 -5.39
C CYS A 201 10.62 -6.83 -4.51
N MET A 202 9.75 -6.99 -3.51
CA MET A 202 9.86 -8.07 -2.51
C MET A 202 9.80 -9.47 -3.12
N MET A 203 9.05 -9.64 -4.22
CA MET A 203 8.92 -10.92 -4.93
C MET A 203 10.04 -11.18 -5.93
N THR A 204 10.60 -10.12 -6.52
CA THR A 204 11.59 -10.21 -7.61
C THR A 204 13.05 -10.29 -7.14
N VAL A 205 13.38 -9.75 -5.96
CA VAL A 205 14.77 -9.68 -5.46
C VAL A 205 15.40 -11.07 -5.28
N ALA A 206 14.66 -12.03 -4.72
CA ALA A 206 15.10 -13.42 -4.67
C ALA A 206 13.87 -14.36 -4.76
N PRO A 207 13.47 -14.78 -5.97
CA PRO A 207 12.26 -15.56 -6.19
C PRO A 207 12.19 -16.84 -5.35
N SER A 208 13.31 -17.55 -5.17
CA SER A 208 13.38 -18.77 -4.36
C SER A 208 13.14 -18.54 -2.85
N TYR A 209 13.32 -17.30 -2.37
CA TYR A 209 13.19 -16.91 -0.97
C TYR A 209 12.16 -15.77 -0.79
N ALA A 210 11.31 -15.54 -1.78
CA ALA A 210 10.37 -14.41 -1.82
C ALA A 210 9.45 -14.41 -0.59
N GLY A 211 8.97 -15.57 -0.16
CA GLY A 211 8.15 -15.69 1.06
C GLY A 211 8.87 -15.18 2.31
N THR A 212 10.10 -15.64 2.56
CA THR A 212 10.89 -15.21 3.72
C THR A 212 11.19 -13.71 3.69
N ILE A 213 11.65 -13.19 2.54
CA ILE A 213 11.97 -11.76 2.38
C ILE A 213 10.71 -10.91 2.56
N THR A 214 9.60 -11.31 1.96
CA THR A 214 8.32 -10.61 2.07
C THR A 214 7.86 -10.57 3.53
N SER A 215 7.95 -11.68 4.27
CA SER A 215 7.60 -11.70 5.70
C SER A 215 8.44 -10.74 6.53
N ILE A 216 9.77 -10.70 6.33
CA ILE A 216 10.64 -9.75 7.03
C ILE A 216 10.25 -8.32 6.68
N CYS A 217 10.00 -8.02 5.40
CA CYS A 217 9.55 -6.70 4.98
C CYS A 217 8.22 -6.32 5.63
N MET A 218 7.25 -7.23 5.67
CA MET A 218 5.93 -7.01 6.28
C MET A 218 6.03 -6.66 7.76
N ILE A 219 6.91 -7.31 8.52
CA ILE A 219 7.15 -6.95 9.93
C ILE A 219 7.59 -5.49 10.06
N PHE A 220 8.55 -5.05 9.24
CA PHE A 220 8.97 -3.63 9.21
C PHE A 220 7.84 -2.69 8.77
N GLY A 221 6.97 -3.13 7.87
CA GLY A 221 5.76 -2.39 7.51
C GLY A 221 4.82 -2.20 8.69
N GLN A 222 4.60 -3.25 9.49
CA GLN A 222 3.77 -3.16 10.69
C GLN A 222 4.37 -2.22 11.75
N ILE A 223 5.69 -2.19 11.89
CA ILE A 223 6.37 -1.20 12.74
C ILE A 223 6.05 0.22 12.25
N GLY A 224 6.16 0.48 10.94
CA GLY A 224 5.78 1.77 10.35
C GLY A 224 4.31 2.12 10.56
N ASN A 225 3.41 1.16 10.39
CA ASN A 225 1.98 1.34 10.59
C ASN A 225 1.65 1.74 12.04
N ALA A 226 2.28 1.08 13.02
CA ALA A 226 2.12 1.36 14.44
C ALA A 226 2.75 2.69 14.86
N LEU A 227 3.87 3.09 14.25
CA LEU A 227 4.54 4.35 14.58
C LEU A 227 3.79 5.58 14.08
N ALA A 228 3.10 5.50 12.94
CA ALA A 228 2.38 6.63 12.35
C ALA A 228 1.44 7.37 13.33
N PRO A 229 0.45 6.73 13.98
CA PRO A 229 -0.42 7.42 14.93
C PRO A 229 0.34 7.91 16.17
N ASN A 230 1.37 7.20 16.63
CA ASN A 230 2.18 7.62 17.76
C ASN A 230 2.98 8.89 17.47
N THR A 231 3.55 9.01 16.26
CA THR A 231 4.23 10.23 15.82
C THR A 231 3.29 11.42 15.78
N VAL A 232 2.07 11.24 15.27
CA VAL A 232 1.08 12.33 15.22
C VAL A 232 0.61 12.74 16.60
N SER A 233 0.33 11.78 17.48
CA SER A 233 -0.04 12.05 18.87
C SER A 233 1.05 12.86 19.59
N PHE A 234 2.32 12.45 19.42
CA PHE A 234 3.45 13.18 19.99
C PHE A 234 3.57 14.61 19.46
N VAL A 235 3.44 14.81 18.15
CA VAL A 235 3.49 16.15 17.53
C VAL A 235 2.32 17.03 18.02
N THR A 236 1.14 16.45 18.19
CA THR A 236 -0.06 17.16 18.69
C THR A 236 0.09 17.56 20.16
N LEU A 237 0.82 16.78 20.98
CA LEU A 237 1.13 17.14 22.37
C LEU A 237 2.16 18.27 22.50
N MET A 238 3.05 18.40 21.52
CA MET A 238 4.13 19.41 21.54
C MET A 238 3.72 20.77 20.97
N VAL A 239 2.77 20.79 20.04
CA VAL A 239 2.34 22.02 19.34
C VAL A 239 0.98 22.45 19.88
N PRO A 240 0.84 23.67 20.44
CA PRO A 240 -0.44 24.16 20.91
C PRO A 240 -1.44 24.29 19.73
N PRO A 241 -2.76 24.21 20.00
CA PRO A 241 -3.79 24.28 18.97
C PRO A 241 -3.72 25.57 18.15
N PRO A 242 -4.08 25.54 16.84
CA PRO A 242 -4.77 24.44 16.13
C PRO A 242 -3.87 23.23 15.78
N PRO A 243 -4.46 22.06 15.45
CA PRO A 243 -3.70 20.84 15.23
C PRO A 243 -2.66 21.00 14.12
N PRO A 244 -1.43 20.50 14.30
CA PRO A 244 -0.30 20.79 13.41
C PRO A 244 -0.32 19.95 12.12
N PHE A 245 -1.43 19.95 11.37
CA PHE A 245 -1.62 19.14 10.16
C PHE A 245 -0.54 19.40 9.10
N ARG A 246 -0.03 20.63 9.00
CA ARG A 246 1.09 20.95 8.10
C ARG A 246 2.33 20.13 8.41
N VAL A 247 2.68 20.02 9.69
CA VAL A 247 3.84 19.24 10.15
C VAL A 247 3.58 17.75 9.94
N ILE A 248 2.36 17.29 10.21
CA ILE A 248 1.96 15.88 10.01
C ILE A 248 2.09 15.47 8.53
N PHE A 249 1.61 16.28 7.60
CA PHE A 249 1.74 16.01 6.17
C PHE A 249 3.17 16.18 5.66
N MET A 250 3.97 17.09 6.22
CA MET A 250 5.41 17.15 5.93
C MET A 250 6.15 15.90 6.37
N ILE A 251 5.80 15.32 7.52
CA ILE A 251 6.38 14.06 8.00
C ILE A 251 5.95 12.89 7.10
N GLY A 252 4.69 12.86 6.66
CA GLY A 252 4.23 11.88 5.67
C GLY A 252 4.92 12.03 4.31
N GLY A 253 5.11 13.27 3.85
CA GLY A 253 5.78 13.61 2.61
C GLY A 253 7.28 13.33 2.64
N SER A 254 7.96 13.62 3.76
CA SER A 254 9.38 13.33 3.93
C SER A 254 9.64 11.83 4.02
N GLY A 255 8.77 11.08 4.71
CA GLY A 255 8.82 9.63 4.76
C GLY A 255 8.68 8.99 3.38
N THR A 256 7.78 9.50 2.53
CA THR A 256 7.54 9.01 1.16
C THR A 256 8.56 9.50 0.14
N SER A 257 9.21 10.64 0.39
CA SER A 257 10.28 11.15 -0.44
C SER A 257 11.53 10.26 -0.33
N PRO A 258 12.29 10.04 -1.41
CA PRO A 258 13.53 9.27 -1.35
C PRO A 258 14.68 10.01 -0.63
N LEU A 259 14.41 11.14 0.02
CA LEU A 259 15.40 12.15 0.40
C LEU A 259 15.90 12.15 1.85
N PRO A 260 15.26 11.52 2.86
CA PRO A 260 15.91 11.38 4.15
C PRO A 260 16.09 9.90 4.48
N LEU A 261 17.16 9.31 3.93
CA LEU A 261 17.98 8.21 4.48
C LEU A 261 18.71 7.52 3.32
N HIS A 262 19.75 8.18 2.79
CA HIS A 262 20.98 7.69 2.11
C HIS A 262 21.06 6.38 1.29
N PHE A 263 20.00 5.61 1.08
CA PHE A 263 20.03 4.26 0.52
C PHE A 263 19.15 4.05 -0.72
N PRO A 264 17.96 4.68 -0.91
CA PRO A 264 17.17 4.41 -2.11
C PRO A 264 17.69 5.13 -3.36
N LEU A 265 18.41 6.26 -3.22
CA LEU A 265 18.98 7.00 -4.36
C LEU A 265 20.08 6.21 -5.09
N PHE A 266 20.89 5.43 -4.35
CA PHE A 266 21.95 4.62 -4.97
C PHE A 266 21.34 3.51 -5.83
N PHE A 267 20.20 2.92 -5.42
CA PHE A 267 19.54 1.83 -6.14
C PHE A 267 18.63 2.31 -7.29
N ILE A 268 18.14 3.55 -7.25
CA ILE A 268 17.39 4.15 -8.36
C ILE A 268 18.32 4.47 -9.54
N LEU A 269 19.61 4.71 -9.29
CA LEU A 269 20.61 5.13 -10.29
C LEU A 269 21.61 4.04 -10.73
N SER A 270 21.68 2.89 -10.05
CA SER A 270 22.51 1.73 -10.45
C SER A 270 21.64 0.54 -10.83
#